data_AF-A0A841C0L3-F1
#
_entry.id   AF-A0A841C0L3-F1
#
_cell.length_a   1.000
_cell.length_b   1.000
_cell.length_c   1.000
_cell.angle_alpha   90.00
_cell.angle_beta   90.00
_cell.angle_gamma   90.00
#
_symmetry.space_group_name_H-M   'P 1'
#
loop_
_entity.id
_entity.type
_entity.pdbx_description
1 polymer ?
#
loop_
_entity_poly.entity_id
_entity_poly.type
_entity_poly.pdbx_seq_one_letter_code
_entity_poly.pdbx_strand_id
1 'polypeptide(L)'
;MTLLVDERQLRELMANSGDLHADAMRSGRADLTAFVEAARAMGTETDIMALQTAASLENLAVATYKTALTLPFIGGSSANKVVQAFSTKTMAQHVEHGQAFNNAVVALGGKAQTAANPKYAPIVKAAVPTIKGPGDVVGLAITLEDVAAQTYVANVSQVSTPELRQLFASVAGVEAQHKAILLAVQALLKADAAKLIALPPNAAALPAAAGSVGFPDGFYPVAKASPVQEGAVK
;
A
#
# COMPACT_ATOMS: atom_id res chain seq x y z
N MET A 1 -32.09 -9.28 -6.17
CA MET A 1 -31.69 -10.10 -5.02
C MET A 1 -30.35 -9.56 -4.54
N THR A 2 -30.36 -8.80 -3.45
CA THR A 2 -29.16 -8.17 -2.89
C THR A 2 -28.32 -9.28 -2.26
N LEU A 3 -27.18 -9.61 -2.87
CA LEU A 3 -26.20 -10.50 -2.23
C LEU A 3 -25.64 -9.76 -1.02
N LEU A 4 -26.19 -10.07 0.15
CA LEU A 4 -25.63 -9.66 1.43
C LEU A 4 -24.25 -10.31 1.53
N VAL A 5 -23.21 -9.47 1.65
CA VAL A 5 -21.86 -9.95 1.98
C VAL A 5 -21.94 -10.69 3.31
N ASP A 6 -21.38 -11.91 3.40
CA ASP A 6 -21.27 -12.60 4.69
C ASP A 6 -20.29 -11.83 5.57
N GLU A 7 -20.83 -11.07 6.53
CA GLU A 7 -20.03 -10.21 7.40
C GLU A 7 -19.00 -10.98 8.24
N ARG A 8 -19.26 -12.24 8.56
CA ARG A 8 -18.32 -13.07 9.33
C ARG A 8 -17.11 -13.43 8.47
N GLN A 9 -17.34 -13.79 7.21
CA GLN A 9 -16.25 -14.08 6.28
C GLN A 9 -15.48 -12.82 5.88
N LEU A 10 -16.18 -11.68 5.76
CA LEU A 10 -15.52 -10.39 5.62
C LEU A 10 -14.60 -10.10 6.81
N ARG A 11 -15.06 -10.34 8.05
CA ARG A 11 -14.22 -10.19 9.25
C ARG A 11 -13.01 -11.12 9.26
N GLU A 12 -13.17 -12.37 8.86
CA GLU A 12 -12.07 -13.36 8.77
C GLU A 12 -11.04 -12.97 7.71
N LEU A 13 -11.46 -12.52 6.53
CA LEU A 13 -10.53 -12.02 5.51
C LEU A 13 -9.81 -10.73 5.98
N MET A 14 -10.52 -9.83 6.66
CA MET A 14 -9.91 -8.65 7.26
C MET A 14 -8.90 -9.01 8.36
N ALA A 15 -9.10 -10.13 9.06
CA ALA A 15 -8.13 -10.69 10.00
C ALA A 15 -6.90 -11.26 9.26
N ASN A 16 -7.09 -12.09 8.23
CA ASN A 16 -5.98 -12.67 7.46
C ASN A 16 -5.15 -11.62 6.69
N SER A 17 -5.79 -10.60 6.11
CA SER A 17 -5.11 -9.42 5.55
C SER A 17 -4.43 -8.59 6.65
N GLY A 18 -5.01 -8.62 7.85
CA GLY A 18 -4.44 -8.05 9.05
C GLY A 18 -3.19 -8.77 9.54
N ASP A 19 -3.01 -10.07 9.29
CA ASP A 19 -1.90 -10.84 9.87
C ASP A 19 -0.54 -10.42 9.29
N LEU A 20 -0.40 -10.39 7.95
CA LEU A 20 0.84 -9.92 7.30
C LEU A 20 1.16 -8.47 7.69
N HIS A 21 0.13 -7.63 7.72
CA HIS A 21 0.24 -6.24 8.14
C HIS A 21 0.63 -6.12 9.62
N ALA A 22 0.01 -6.92 10.49
CA ALA A 22 0.29 -6.92 11.92
C ALA A 22 1.72 -7.41 12.19
N ASP A 23 2.21 -8.40 11.44
CA ASP A 23 3.62 -8.82 11.48
C ASP A 23 4.57 -7.70 11.05
N ALA A 24 4.23 -6.99 9.97
CA ALA A 24 5.01 -5.82 9.54
C ALA A 24 5.05 -4.73 10.62
N MET A 25 3.90 -4.40 11.20
CA MET A 25 3.78 -3.38 12.23
C MET A 25 4.37 -3.81 13.59
N ARG A 26 4.41 -5.11 13.91
CA ARG A 26 5.09 -5.67 15.09
C ARG A 26 6.60 -5.53 14.95
N SER A 27 7.13 -5.90 13.79
CA SER A 27 8.57 -5.88 13.51
C SER A 27 9.15 -4.47 13.61
N GLY A 28 8.38 -3.44 13.19
CA GLY A 28 8.79 -2.03 13.31
C GLY A 28 8.80 -1.46 14.74
N ARG A 29 8.17 -2.13 15.71
CA ARG A 29 8.05 -1.65 17.10
C ARG A 29 9.04 -2.29 18.08
N ALA A 30 9.59 -3.46 17.75
CA ALA A 30 10.20 -4.34 18.74
C ALA A 30 11.60 -3.95 19.23
N ASP A 31 12.29 -2.96 18.64
CA ASP A 31 13.66 -2.64 19.11
C ASP A 31 14.15 -1.22 18.83
N LEU A 32 13.29 -0.22 19.03
CA LEU A 32 13.56 1.17 18.62
C LEU A 32 14.78 1.81 19.35
N THR A 33 15.18 1.33 20.53
CA THR A 33 16.30 1.92 21.28
C THR A 33 17.66 1.40 20.81
N ALA A 34 17.84 0.09 20.66
CA ALA A 34 19.09 -0.49 20.11
C ALA A 34 19.31 -0.05 18.65
N PHE A 35 18.20 0.08 17.92
CA PHE A 35 18.11 0.64 16.58
C PHE A 35 18.73 2.04 16.43
N VAL A 36 18.35 2.97 17.31
CA VAL A 36 18.81 4.37 17.23
C VAL A 36 20.32 4.48 17.41
N GLU A 37 20.88 3.72 18.35
CA GLU A 37 22.32 3.73 18.61
C GLU A 37 23.13 3.16 17.44
N ALA A 38 22.66 2.07 16.82
CA ALA A 38 23.31 1.47 15.66
C ALA A 38 23.27 2.40 14.43
N ALA A 39 22.10 2.97 14.12
CA ALA A 39 21.94 3.86 12.96
C ALA A 39 22.72 5.18 13.12
N ARG A 40 22.75 5.77 14.32
CA ARG A 40 23.56 6.97 14.60
C ARG A 40 25.06 6.73 14.38
N ALA A 41 25.54 5.51 14.60
CA ALA A 41 26.95 5.15 14.39
C ALA A 41 27.31 4.90 12.91
N MET A 42 26.34 4.57 12.04
CA MET A 42 26.58 4.12 10.66
C MET A 42 26.25 5.14 9.56
N GLY A 43 25.62 6.26 9.92
CA GLY A 43 25.31 7.38 9.02
C GLY A 43 23.81 7.52 8.74
N THR A 44 23.20 8.63 9.17
CA THR A 44 21.74 8.75 9.31
C THR A 44 21.04 9.49 8.18
N GLU A 45 21.74 10.29 7.38
CA GLU A 45 21.08 11.18 6.41
C GLU A 45 20.34 10.40 5.31
N THR A 46 20.99 9.39 4.71
CA THR A 46 20.37 8.55 3.67
C THR A 46 19.20 7.74 4.23
N ASP A 47 19.33 7.21 5.45
CA ASP A 47 18.25 6.48 6.13
C ASP A 47 17.04 7.39 6.41
N ILE A 48 17.28 8.59 6.93
CA ILE A 48 16.22 9.58 7.18
C ILE A 48 15.52 9.95 5.87
N MET A 49 16.27 10.20 4.80
CA MET A 49 15.71 10.51 3.48
C MET A 49 14.87 9.35 2.94
N ALA A 50 15.35 8.11 3.04
CA ALA A 50 14.62 6.92 2.59
C ALA A 50 13.29 6.76 3.34
N LEU A 51 13.31 6.90 4.67
CA LEU A 51 12.13 6.82 5.52
C LEU A 51 11.14 7.97 5.27
N GLN A 52 11.62 9.20 5.09
CA GLN A 52 10.75 10.34 4.76
C GLN A 52 10.11 10.18 3.39
N THR A 53 10.86 9.74 2.39
CA THR A 53 10.32 9.44 1.06
C THR A 53 9.24 8.37 1.13
N ALA A 54 9.47 7.30 1.90
CA ALA A 54 8.46 6.27 2.15
C ALA A 54 7.21 6.84 2.82
N ALA A 55 7.35 7.58 3.92
CA ALA A 55 6.24 8.26 4.58
C ALA A 55 5.46 9.18 3.63
N SER A 56 6.13 9.85 2.69
CA SER A 56 5.46 10.70 1.68
C SER A 56 4.61 9.89 0.69
N LEU A 57 5.06 8.68 0.31
CA LEU A 57 4.30 7.78 -0.55
C LEU A 57 3.08 7.22 0.18
N GLU A 58 3.22 6.87 1.47
CA GLU A 58 2.10 6.47 2.32
C GLU A 58 1.06 7.59 2.46
N ASN A 59 1.49 8.83 2.71
CA ASN A 59 0.58 9.98 2.79
C ASN A 59 -0.16 10.21 1.46
N LEU A 60 0.51 9.99 0.33
CA LEU A 60 -0.12 10.06 -1.00
C LEU A 60 -1.17 8.95 -1.18
N ALA A 61 -0.86 7.72 -0.79
CA ALA A 61 -1.78 6.59 -0.87
C ALA A 61 -3.02 6.84 0.00
N VAL A 62 -2.84 7.29 1.26
CA VAL A 62 -3.94 7.69 2.16
C VAL A 62 -4.82 8.74 1.50
N ALA A 63 -4.23 9.81 0.96
CA ALA A 63 -5.00 10.87 0.29
C ALA A 63 -5.78 10.32 -0.92
N THR A 64 -5.16 9.44 -1.70
CA THR A 64 -5.76 8.85 -2.90
C THR A 64 -6.93 7.93 -2.55
N TYR A 65 -6.77 7.01 -1.60
CA TYR A 65 -7.86 6.14 -1.15
C TYR A 65 -9.00 6.93 -0.49
N LYS A 66 -8.67 7.95 0.30
CA LYS A 66 -9.67 8.84 0.89
C LYS A 66 -10.50 9.54 -0.20
N THR A 67 -9.87 10.03 -1.26
CA THR A 67 -10.58 10.60 -2.41
C THR A 67 -11.38 9.53 -3.15
N ALA A 68 -10.84 8.34 -3.40
CA ALA A 68 -11.55 7.26 -4.06
C ALA A 68 -12.84 6.88 -3.31
N LEU A 69 -12.78 6.79 -1.98
CA LEU A 69 -13.93 6.49 -1.12
C LEU A 69 -15.04 7.56 -1.13
N THR A 70 -14.82 8.75 -1.71
CA THR A 70 -15.91 9.71 -1.92
C THR A 70 -16.69 9.47 -3.22
N LEU A 71 -16.15 8.66 -4.14
CA LEU A 71 -16.78 8.37 -5.43
C LEU A 71 -17.96 7.40 -5.26
N PRO A 72 -19.11 7.64 -5.93
CA PRO A 72 -20.32 6.83 -5.75
C PRO A 72 -20.11 5.32 -5.97
N PHE A 73 -19.25 4.94 -6.91
CA PHE A 73 -18.99 3.54 -7.28
C PHE A 73 -17.89 2.86 -6.44
N ILE A 74 -17.26 3.57 -5.48
CA ILE A 74 -16.29 3.00 -4.53
C ILE A 74 -16.77 3.11 -3.09
N GLY A 75 -17.29 4.27 -2.66
CA GLY A 75 -17.78 4.48 -1.31
C GLY A 75 -19.29 4.71 -1.19
N GLY A 76 -19.99 4.93 -2.31
CA GLY A 76 -21.43 5.15 -2.33
C GLY A 76 -22.26 3.87 -2.18
N SER A 77 -23.57 4.02 -2.24
CA SER A 77 -24.53 2.91 -2.10
C SER A 77 -24.48 1.92 -3.27
N SER A 78 -24.01 2.35 -4.45
CA SER A 78 -23.83 1.50 -5.64
C SER A 78 -22.46 0.81 -5.69
N ALA A 79 -21.58 1.06 -4.72
CA ALA A 79 -20.27 0.45 -4.67
C ALA A 79 -20.34 -1.06 -4.42
N ASN A 80 -19.42 -1.81 -5.04
CA ASN A 80 -19.18 -3.19 -4.63
C ASN A 80 -18.64 -3.17 -3.18
N LYS A 81 -19.33 -3.87 -2.28
CA LYS A 81 -19.04 -3.85 -0.84
C LYS A 81 -17.67 -4.44 -0.48
N VAL A 82 -17.18 -5.41 -1.25
CA VAL A 82 -15.85 -5.98 -1.05
C VAL A 82 -14.78 -4.96 -1.46
N VAL A 83 -14.96 -4.25 -2.58
CA VAL A 83 -14.05 -3.18 -3.02
C VAL A 83 -14.03 -2.03 -2.01
N GLN A 84 -15.20 -1.64 -1.49
CA GLN A 84 -15.32 -0.61 -0.45
C GLN A 84 -14.57 -0.99 0.83
N ALA A 85 -14.76 -2.24 1.30
CA ALA A 85 -14.11 -2.74 2.51
C ALA A 85 -12.59 -2.84 2.33
N PHE A 86 -12.13 -3.35 1.18
CA PHE A 86 -10.71 -3.38 0.82
C PHE A 86 -10.12 -1.97 0.82
N SER A 87 -10.72 -1.03 0.10
CA SER A 87 -10.24 0.37 0.01
C SER A 87 -10.14 1.04 1.39
N THR A 88 -11.11 0.76 2.27
CA THR A 88 -11.10 1.28 3.65
C THR A 88 -9.97 0.67 4.48
N LYS A 89 -9.77 -0.65 4.37
CA LYS A 89 -8.71 -1.37 5.09
C LYS A 89 -7.32 -0.95 4.60
N THR A 90 -7.09 -0.91 3.30
CA THR A 90 -5.83 -0.50 2.69
C THR A 90 -5.47 0.94 3.07
N MET A 91 -6.43 1.87 3.04
CA MET A 91 -6.22 3.24 3.54
C MET A 91 -5.74 3.26 5.00
N ALA A 92 -6.34 2.46 5.88
CA ALA A 92 -5.92 2.37 7.27
C ALA A 92 -4.50 1.78 7.41
N GLN A 93 -4.16 0.79 6.59
CA GLN A 93 -2.81 0.20 6.58
C GLN A 93 -1.75 1.21 6.15
N HIS A 94 -1.99 2.02 5.12
CA HIS A 94 -1.08 3.10 4.74
C HIS A 94 -0.90 4.15 5.85
N VAL A 95 -1.96 4.47 6.61
CA VAL A 95 -1.82 5.34 7.80
C VAL A 95 -0.83 4.74 8.79
N GLU A 96 -0.95 3.43 9.06
CA GLU A 96 -0.07 2.73 9.99
C GLU A 96 1.37 2.64 9.45
N HIS A 97 1.57 2.36 8.16
CA HIS A 97 2.88 2.38 7.52
C HIS A 97 3.55 3.76 7.61
N GLY A 98 2.83 4.82 7.26
CA GLY A 98 3.32 6.20 7.33
C GLY A 98 3.70 6.60 8.75
N GLN A 99 2.97 6.12 9.76
CA GLN A 99 3.34 6.29 11.17
C GLN A 99 4.60 5.52 11.54
N ALA A 100 4.74 4.26 11.11
CA ALA A 100 5.95 3.47 11.38
C ALA A 100 7.20 4.13 10.79
N PHE A 101 7.15 4.57 9.53
CA PHE A 101 8.25 5.29 8.90
C PHE A 101 8.56 6.59 9.64
N ASN A 102 7.55 7.41 9.97
CA ASN A 102 7.78 8.67 10.70
C ASN A 102 8.33 8.46 12.12
N ASN A 103 7.92 7.40 12.81
CA ASN A 103 8.49 7.06 14.13
C ASN A 103 9.99 6.75 14.00
N ALA A 104 10.38 6.00 12.97
CA ALA A 104 11.79 5.73 12.68
C ALA A 104 12.55 7.01 12.31
N VAL A 105 11.97 7.90 11.50
CA VAL A 105 12.55 9.22 11.18
C VAL A 105 12.85 10.02 12.46
N VAL A 106 11.86 10.15 13.35
CA VAL A 106 11.99 10.91 14.60
C VAL A 106 13.03 10.28 15.52
N ALA A 107 13.07 8.96 15.61
CA ALA A 107 14.04 8.23 16.42
C ALA A 107 15.50 8.51 15.95
N LEU A 108 15.70 8.62 14.64
CA LEU A 108 17.00 9.00 14.05
C LEU A 108 17.31 10.50 14.16
N GLY A 109 16.42 11.31 14.73
CA GLY A 109 16.57 12.77 14.87
C GLY A 109 16.14 13.57 13.64
N GLY A 110 15.51 12.92 12.66
CA GLY A 110 14.94 13.58 11.49
C GLY A 110 13.56 14.20 11.77
N LYS A 111 13.10 15.02 10.83
CA LYS A 111 11.77 15.62 10.86
C LYS A 111 10.74 14.72 10.19
N ALA A 112 9.62 14.46 10.86
CA ALA A 112 8.51 13.70 10.29
C ALA A 112 8.03 14.32 8.96
N GLN A 113 7.78 13.46 7.97
CA GLN A 113 7.21 13.80 6.68
C GLN A 113 5.70 13.55 6.70
N THR A 114 4.92 14.63 6.64
CA THR A 114 3.45 14.62 6.70
C THR A 114 2.78 15.04 5.39
N ALA A 115 3.56 15.46 4.39
CA ALA A 115 3.07 15.78 3.06
C ALA A 115 3.03 14.53 2.17
N ALA A 116 2.14 14.54 1.17
CA ALA A 116 2.15 13.57 0.08
C ALA A 116 3.40 13.74 -0.79
N ASN A 117 3.86 12.65 -1.40
CA ASN A 117 5.03 12.65 -2.27
C ASN A 117 4.90 13.72 -3.37
N PRO A 118 5.87 14.66 -3.50
CA PRO A 118 5.72 15.85 -4.33
C PRO A 118 5.74 15.56 -5.83
N LYS A 119 6.35 14.44 -6.27
CA LYS A 119 6.35 14.04 -7.68
C LYS A 119 5.01 13.45 -8.10
N TYR A 120 4.43 12.58 -7.29
CA TYR A 120 3.23 11.85 -7.67
C TYR A 120 1.93 12.55 -7.25
N ALA A 121 1.94 13.42 -6.24
CA ALA A 121 0.77 14.24 -5.87
C ALA A 121 0.16 15.01 -7.06
N PRO A 122 0.92 15.74 -7.92
CA PRO A 122 0.35 16.39 -9.09
C PRO A 122 -0.18 15.39 -10.14
N ILE A 123 0.44 14.22 -10.27
CA ILE A 123 0.00 13.17 -11.21
C ILE A 123 -1.36 12.61 -10.77
N VAL A 124 -1.51 12.27 -9.48
CA VAL A 124 -2.79 11.84 -8.90
C VAL A 124 -3.85 12.93 -9.08
N LYS A 125 -3.52 14.19 -8.75
CA LYS A 125 -4.44 15.32 -8.90
C LYS A 125 -4.95 15.48 -10.34
N ALA A 126 -4.09 15.26 -11.33
CA ALA A 126 -4.46 15.31 -12.75
C ALA A 126 -5.29 14.09 -13.19
N ALA A 127 -5.05 12.91 -12.60
CA ALA A 127 -5.78 11.69 -12.92
C ALA A 127 -7.22 11.69 -12.37
N VAL A 128 -7.44 12.21 -11.15
CA VAL A 128 -8.76 12.21 -10.48
C VAL A 128 -9.92 12.70 -11.36
N PRO A 129 -9.86 13.84 -12.07
CA PRO A 129 -10.98 14.31 -12.91
C PRO A 129 -11.25 13.43 -14.14
N THR A 130 -10.35 12.51 -14.49
CA THR A 130 -10.51 11.61 -15.65
C THR A 130 -11.17 10.27 -15.28
N ILE A 131 -11.37 10.00 -13.98
CA ILE A 131 -11.95 8.76 -13.48
C ILE A 131 -13.43 8.68 -13.88
N LYS A 132 -13.81 7.61 -14.59
CA LYS A 132 -15.18 7.35 -15.06
C LYS A 132 -15.84 6.18 -14.36
N GLY A 133 -15.06 5.33 -13.69
CA GLY A 133 -15.59 4.18 -12.99
C GLY A 133 -14.58 3.44 -12.13
N PRO A 134 -14.97 2.29 -11.54
CA PRO A 134 -14.14 1.56 -10.60
C PRO A 134 -12.84 1.03 -11.23
N GLY A 135 -12.84 0.72 -12.53
CA GLY A 135 -11.64 0.27 -13.24
C GLY A 135 -10.52 1.32 -13.26
N ASP A 136 -10.87 2.60 -13.44
CA ASP A 136 -9.89 3.70 -13.46
C ASP A 136 -9.29 3.93 -12.07
N VAL A 137 -10.12 3.86 -11.02
CA VAL A 137 -9.66 3.93 -9.62
C VAL A 137 -8.69 2.80 -9.30
N VAL A 138 -9.05 1.57 -9.66
CA VAL A 138 -8.20 0.39 -9.43
C VAL A 138 -6.89 0.50 -10.20
N GLY A 139 -6.91 1.00 -11.44
CA GLY A 139 -5.69 1.25 -12.23
C GLY A 139 -4.75 2.29 -11.59
N LEU A 140 -5.32 3.37 -11.05
CA LEU A 140 -4.54 4.38 -10.32
C LEU A 140 -3.94 3.79 -9.04
N ALA A 141 -4.73 3.05 -8.26
CA ALA A 141 -4.26 2.39 -7.04
C ALA A 141 -3.11 1.41 -7.33
N ILE A 142 -3.24 0.55 -8.34
CA ILE A 142 -2.16 -0.37 -8.78
C ILE A 142 -0.86 0.38 -9.05
N THR A 143 -0.94 1.55 -9.69
CA THR A 143 0.24 2.34 -10.01
C THR A 143 0.94 2.84 -8.75
N LEU A 144 0.18 3.26 -7.74
CA LEU A 144 0.73 3.72 -6.47
C LEU A 144 1.31 2.57 -5.64
N GLU A 145 0.61 1.45 -5.51
CA GLU A 145 1.13 0.28 -4.77
C GLU A 145 2.40 -0.28 -5.41
N ASP A 146 2.44 -0.30 -6.75
CA ASP A 146 3.62 -0.75 -7.48
C ASP A 146 4.82 0.19 -7.26
N VAL A 147 4.61 1.51 -7.24
CA VAL A 147 5.68 2.46 -6.90
C VAL A 147 6.14 2.28 -5.45
N ALA A 148 5.21 2.16 -4.50
CA ALA A 148 5.53 1.99 -3.08
C ALA A 148 6.32 0.69 -2.84
N ALA A 149 5.79 -0.45 -3.31
CA ALA A 149 6.43 -1.74 -3.18
C ALA A 149 7.84 -1.78 -3.80
N GLN A 150 8.01 -1.28 -5.02
CA GLN A 150 9.33 -1.21 -5.67
C GLN A 150 10.30 -0.29 -4.92
N THR A 151 9.81 0.84 -4.40
CA THR A 151 10.62 1.77 -3.60
C THR A 151 11.11 1.09 -2.32
N TYR A 152 10.24 0.36 -1.64
CA TYR A 152 10.58 -0.27 -0.36
C TYR A 152 11.52 -1.45 -0.55
N VAL A 153 11.33 -2.25 -1.62
CA VAL A 153 12.30 -3.28 -2.01
C VAL A 153 13.67 -2.68 -2.32
N ALA A 154 13.73 -1.55 -3.04
CA ALA A 154 14.99 -0.87 -3.30
C ALA A 154 15.67 -0.39 -2.01
N ASN A 155 14.90 0.20 -1.09
CA ASN A 155 15.40 0.74 0.16
C ASN A 155 16.00 -0.33 1.10
N VAL A 156 15.54 -1.59 1.04
CA VAL A 156 16.17 -2.71 1.77
C VAL A 156 17.68 -2.79 1.51
N SER A 157 18.12 -2.46 0.29
CA SER A 157 19.56 -2.47 -0.05
C SER A 157 20.30 -1.17 0.29
N GLN A 158 19.58 -0.08 0.56
CA GLN A 158 20.14 1.26 0.73
C GLN A 158 20.28 1.67 2.19
N VAL A 159 19.47 1.09 3.07
CA VAL A 159 19.46 1.44 4.49
C VAL A 159 20.53 0.73 5.30
N SER A 160 21.03 1.42 6.33
CA SER A 160 22.26 1.04 7.02
C SER A 160 22.09 -0.13 8.00
N THR A 161 20.92 -0.29 8.63
CA THR A 161 20.73 -1.27 9.73
C THR A 161 19.78 -2.41 9.36
N PRO A 162 19.95 -3.62 9.97
CA PRO A 162 19.02 -4.74 9.79
C PRO A 162 17.56 -4.39 10.13
N GLU A 163 17.33 -3.52 11.11
CA GLU A 163 15.99 -3.13 11.55
C GLU A 163 15.29 -2.27 10.50
N LEU A 164 16.01 -1.33 9.86
CA LEU A 164 15.47 -0.58 8.71
C LEU A 164 15.15 -1.52 7.55
N ARG A 165 16.04 -2.49 7.28
CA ARG A 165 15.81 -3.50 6.24
C ARG A 165 14.56 -4.31 6.54
N GLN A 166 14.38 -4.74 7.79
CA GLN A 166 13.21 -5.47 8.22
C GLN A 166 11.94 -4.62 8.07
N LEU A 167 11.96 -3.35 8.50
CA LEU A 167 10.82 -2.45 8.34
C LEU A 167 10.43 -2.31 6.86
N PHE A 168 11.40 -1.94 6.00
CA PHE A 168 11.16 -1.80 4.56
C PHE A 168 10.70 -3.09 3.89
N ALA A 169 11.35 -4.22 4.19
CA ALA A 169 10.99 -5.52 3.62
C ALA A 169 9.58 -5.96 4.03
N SER A 170 9.19 -5.69 5.29
CA SER A 170 7.88 -6.10 5.79
C SER A 170 6.77 -5.27 5.16
N VAL A 171 6.94 -3.94 5.09
CA VAL A 171 5.96 -3.06 4.44
C VAL A 171 5.90 -3.33 2.93
N ALA A 172 7.04 -3.55 2.26
CA ALA A 172 7.08 -3.94 0.85
C ALA A 172 6.22 -5.18 0.54
N GLY A 173 6.23 -6.17 1.44
CA GLY A 173 5.38 -7.37 1.31
C GLY A 173 3.89 -7.05 1.39
N VAL A 174 3.50 -6.09 2.22
CA VAL A 174 2.10 -5.62 2.32
C VAL A 174 1.69 -4.85 1.07
N GLU A 175 2.52 -3.94 0.57
CA GLU A 175 2.25 -3.20 -0.68
C GLU A 175 2.15 -4.14 -1.89
N ALA A 176 2.99 -5.18 -1.92
CA ALA A 176 2.91 -6.24 -2.91
C ALA A 176 1.58 -7.01 -2.84
N GLN A 177 1.08 -7.29 -1.64
CA GLN A 177 -0.23 -7.91 -1.44
C GLN A 177 -1.37 -6.99 -1.92
N HIS A 178 -1.31 -5.69 -1.63
CA HIS A 178 -2.31 -4.73 -2.11
C HIS A 178 -2.37 -4.71 -3.64
N LYS A 179 -1.21 -4.59 -4.31
CA LYS A 179 -1.10 -4.67 -5.77
C LYS A 179 -1.69 -5.97 -6.30
N ALA A 180 -1.39 -7.11 -5.68
CA ALA A 180 -1.86 -8.41 -6.14
C ALA A 180 -3.38 -8.53 -6.12
N ILE A 181 -4.02 -8.06 -5.05
CA ILE A 181 -5.47 -8.05 -4.91
C ILE A 181 -6.08 -7.10 -5.95
N LEU A 182 -5.52 -5.90 -6.12
CA LEU A 182 -6.01 -4.93 -7.10
C LEU A 182 -5.89 -5.44 -8.54
N LEU A 183 -4.82 -6.16 -8.89
CA LEU A 183 -4.66 -6.78 -10.20
C LEU A 183 -5.73 -7.84 -10.47
N ALA A 184 -6.04 -8.69 -9.48
CA ALA A 184 -7.14 -9.65 -9.58
C ALA A 184 -8.50 -8.96 -9.76
N VAL A 185 -8.76 -7.91 -8.99
CA VAL A 185 -9.97 -7.07 -9.13
C VAL A 185 -10.03 -6.44 -10.52
N GLN A 186 -8.93 -5.86 -11.00
CA GLN A 186 -8.87 -5.23 -12.33
C GLN A 186 -9.17 -6.24 -13.44
N ALA A 187 -8.67 -7.47 -13.35
CA ALA A 187 -8.94 -8.51 -14.31
C ALA A 187 -10.43 -8.86 -14.37
N LEU A 188 -11.10 -8.97 -13.21
CA LEU A 188 -12.54 -9.21 -13.15
C LEU A 188 -13.35 -8.03 -13.70
N LEU A 189 -12.94 -6.80 -13.43
CA LEU A 189 -13.60 -5.60 -13.98
C LEU A 189 -13.45 -5.55 -15.52
N LYS A 190 -12.26 -5.83 -16.06
CA LYS A 190 -12.01 -5.88 -17.51
C LYS A 190 -12.80 -6.99 -18.22
N ALA A 191 -13.12 -8.07 -17.52
CA ALA A 191 -13.92 -9.18 -18.03
C ALA A 191 -15.45 -9.00 -17.86
N ASP A 192 -15.91 -7.81 -17.48
CA ASP A 192 -17.31 -7.53 -17.13
C ASP A 192 -17.88 -8.49 -16.05
N ALA A 193 -17.00 -8.93 -15.16
CA ALA A 193 -17.26 -9.93 -14.14
C ALA A 193 -17.27 -9.32 -12.72
N ALA A 194 -17.65 -8.04 -12.58
CA ALA A 194 -17.65 -7.33 -11.30
C ALA A 194 -18.45 -8.04 -10.18
N LYS A 195 -19.48 -8.81 -10.56
CA LYS A 195 -20.27 -9.66 -9.65
C LYS A 195 -19.48 -10.80 -9.00
N LEU A 196 -18.32 -11.17 -9.55
CA LEU A 196 -17.44 -12.20 -8.99
C LEU A 196 -16.45 -11.63 -7.96
N ILE A 197 -16.39 -10.30 -7.80
CA ILE A 197 -15.67 -9.66 -6.70
C ILE A 197 -16.55 -9.82 -5.45
N ALA A 198 -16.39 -10.98 -4.80
CA ALA A 198 -17.26 -11.44 -3.72
C ALA A 198 -16.44 -12.15 -2.62
N LEU A 199 -17.01 -12.19 -1.42
CA LEU A 199 -16.52 -12.97 -0.29
C LEU A 199 -17.65 -13.90 0.20
N PRO A 200 -17.46 -15.23 0.17
CA PRO A 200 -16.28 -15.92 -0.35
C PRO A 200 -16.28 -15.84 -1.90
N PRO A 201 -15.12 -15.90 -2.57
CA PRO A 201 -15.11 -15.94 -4.02
C PRO A 201 -15.75 -17.24 -4.53
N ASN A 202 -16.54 -17.17 -5.60
CA ASN A 202 -17.00 -18.37 -6.29
C ASN A 202 -15.86 -18.92 -7.17
N ALA A 203 -15.01 -19.75 -6.57
CA ALA A 203 -13.82 -20.29 -7.23
C ALA A 203 -14.12 -21.01 -8.56
N ALA A 204 -15.27 -21.71 -8.65
CA ALA A 204 -15.67 -22.42 -9.87
C ALA A 204 -16.06 -21.47 -11.03
N ALA A 205 -16.38 -20.21 -10.72
CA ALA A 205 -16.74 -19.20 -11.72
C ALA A 205 -15.58 -18.24 -12.06
N LEU A 206 -14.45 -18.32 -11.36
CA LEU A 206 -13.29 -17.47 -11.64
C LEU A 206 -12.61 -17.90 -12.95
N PRO A 207 -12.13 -16.95 -13.76
CA PRO A 207 -11.26 -17.26 -14.89
C PRO A 207 -10.00 -18.00 -14.42
N ALA A 208 -9.47 -18.94 -15.20
CA ALA A 208 -8.25 -19.68 -14.86
C ALA A 208 -7.07 -18.75 -14.52
N ALA A 209 -6.96 -17.62 -15.23
CA ALA A 209 -5.93 -16.61 -15.00
C ALA A 209 -6.10 -15.82 -13.69
N ALA A 210 -7.25 -15.90 -13.01
CA ALA A 210 -7.49 -15.15 -11.77
C ALA A 210 -6.50 -15.50 -10.65
N GLY A 211 -5.98 -16.74 -10.64
CA GLY A 211 -4.98 -17.19 -9.67
C GLY A 211 -3.56 -16.68 -9.95
N SER A 212 -3.22 -16.34 -11.19
CA SER A 212 -1.86 -15.93 -11.59
C SER A 212 -1.73 -14.45 -11.89
N VAL A 213 -2.82 -13.77 -12.30
CA VAL A 213 -2.80 -12.36 -12.70
C VAL A 213 -2.41 -11.41 -11.57
N GLY A 214 -2.66 -11.80 -10.32
CA GLY A 214 -2.26 -11.05 -9.12
C GLY A 214 -0.76 -11.10 -8.83
N PHE A 215 -0.04 -12.08 -9.37
CA PHE A 215 1.38 -12.30 -9.06
C PHE A 215 2.22 -12.26 -10.35
N PRO A 216 2.28 -11.10 -11.03
CA PRO A 216 2.97 -10.99 -12.31
C PRO A 216 4.50 -11.09 -12.19
N ASP A 217 5.02 -10.83 -10.98
CA ASP A 217 6.45 -10.68 -10.72
C ASP A 217 6.96 -11.89 -9.92
N GLY A 218 7.87 -12.69 -10.49
CA GLY A 218 8.56 -13.75 -9.74
C GLY A 218 9.57 -13.20 -8.73
N PHE A 219 10.13 -12.02 -9.02
CA PHE A 219 10.90 -11.19 -8.11
C PHE A 219 10.41 -9.76 -8.26
N TYR A 220 10.27 -9.04 -7.15
CA TYR A 220 9.76 -7.68 -7.21
C TYR A 220 10.78 -6.75 -7.89
N PRO A 221 10.38 -5.98 -8.92
CA PRO A 221 11.27 -5.07 -9.60
C PRO A 221 11.62 -3.85 -8.73
N VAL A 222 12.57 -3.03 -9.20
CA VAL A 222 12.93 -1.74 -8.58
C VAL A 222 12.98 -0.59 -9.60
N ALA A 223 12.51 -0.83 -10.81
CA ALA A 223 12.62 0.13 -11.92
C ALA A 223 11.78 1.40 -11.73
N LYS A 224 10.74 1.35 -10.90
CA LYS A 224 9.88 2.49 -10.54
C LYS A 224 10.18 3.06 -9.15
N ALA A 225 11.22 2.58 -8.48
CA ALA A 225 11.58 3.04 -7.15
C ALA A 225 11.84 4.56 -7.13
N SER A 226 11.25 5.24 -6.15
CA SER A 226 11.54 6.64 -5.89
C SER A 226 12.94 6.80 -5.31
N PRO A 227 13.75 7.77 -5.79
CA PRO A 227 14.99 8.14 -5.13
C PRO A 227 14.72 8.60 -3.69
N VAL A 228 15.65 8.33 -2.76
CA VAL A 228 15.48 8.66 -1.34
C VAL A 228 15.29 10.16 -1.07
N GLN A 229 15.74 11.04 -1.98
CA GLN A 229 15.57 12.48 -1.84
C GLN A 229 14.19 12.99 -2.27
N GLU A 230 13.40 12.18 -2.99
CA GLU A 230 12.19 12.63 -3.69
C GLU A 230 11.12 13.18 -2.75
N GLY A 231 10.93 12.55 -1.59
CA GLY A 231 10.01 12.98 -0.54
C GLY A 231 10.71 13.37 0.76
N ALA A 232 12.03 13.61 0.74
CA ALA A 232 12.78 14.00 1.92
C ALA A 232 12.44 15.44 2.37
N VAL A 233 12.48 15.68 3.69
CA VAL A 233 12.34 17.02 4.29
C VAL A 233 13.53 17.32 5.18
N LYS A 234 13.97 18.58 5.12
CA LYS A 234 15.02 19.11 5.99
C LYS A 234 14.53 19.33 7.41
#